data_AF-A0A1Q5L6F9-F1
#
_entry.id   AF-A0A1Q5L6F9-F1
#
_cell.length_a   1.000
_cell.length_b   1.000
_cell.length_c   1.000
_cell.angle_alpha   90.00
_cell.angle_beta   90.00
_cell.angle_gamma   90.00
#
_symmetry.space_group_name_H-M   'P 1'
#
loop_
_entity.id
_entity.type
_entity.pdbx_description
1 polymer ?
#
loop_
_entity_poly.entity_id
_entity_poly.type
_entity_poly.pdbx_seq_one_letter_code
_entity_poly.pdbx_strand_id
1 'polypeptide(L)' 'MKTIDDFLALVHDEIGLRLTPDAVRHSFDQLPEWDSLHLLTLLTALERQTGQRVPMPQVLEATSLWDIYELTVRSPAA' A
#
# COMPACT_ATOMS: atom_id res chain seq x y z
N MET A 1 10.46 -0.81 -3.85
CA MET A 1 9.97 -1.58 -2.69
C MET A 1 10.71 -2.91 -2.62
N LYS A 2 11.31 -3.29 -1.49
CA LYS A 2 11.94 -4.61 -1.33
C LYS A 2 11.48 -5.36 -0.09
N THR A 3 11.02 -4.64 0.94
CA THR A 3 10.59 -5.22 2.22
C THR A 3 9.29 -4.57 2.72
N ILE A 4 8.67 -5.20 3.72
CA ILE A 4 7.51 -4.63 4.42
C ILE A 4 7.87 -3.35 5.18
N ASP A 5 9.10 -3.23 5.68
CA ASP A 5 9.58 -2.04 6.38
C ASP A 5 9.70 -0.85 5.42
N ASP A 6 10.15 -1.08 4.17
CA ASP A 6 10.16 -0.04 3.13
C ASP A 6 8.74 0.49 2.84
N PHE A 7 7.76 -0.42 2.86
CA PHE A 7 6.36 -0.08 2.61
C PHE A 7 5.75 0.69 3.77
N LEU A 8 6.04 0.28 5.01
CA LEU A 8 5.62 1.02 6.21
C LEU A 8 6.23 2.42 6.28
N ALA A 9 7.49 2.57 5.86
CA ALA A 9 8.13 3.88 5.74
C ALA A 9 7.41 4.77 4.71
N LEU A 10 7.06 4.22 3.54
CA LEU A 10 6.30 4.95 2.52
C LEU A 10 4.92 5.37 3.04
N VAL A 11 4.21 4.47 3.71
CA VAL A 11 2.91 4.75 4.32
C VAL A 11 3.03 5.91 5.32
N HIS A 12 4.05 5.87 6.18
CA HIS A 12 4.30 6.98 7.09
C HIS A 12 4.59 8.29 6.35
N ASP A 13 5.46 8.26 5.35
CA ASP A 13 5.94 9.47 4.68
C ASP A 13 4.90 10.13 3.78
N GLU A 14 4.01 9.34 3.14
CA GLU A 14 3.05 9.84 2.15
C GLU A 14 1.65 10.06 2.72
N ILE A 15 1.24 9.26 3.72
CA ILE A 15 -0.11 9.34 4.31
C ILE A 15 -0.09 9.62 5.82
N GLY A 16 1.08 9.74 6.46
CA GLY A 16 1.20 10.13 7.87
C GLY A 16 0.84 9.04 8.87
N LEU A 17 0.38 7.88 8.42
CA LEU A 17 -0.03 6.78 9.31
C LEU A 17 1.18 5.99 9.80
N ARG A 18 1.32 5.88 11.13
CA ARG A 18 2.31 4.99 11.76
C ARG A 18 1.67 3.66 12.08
N LEU A 19 1.92 2.68 11.22
CA LEU A 19 1.38 1.34 11.36
C LEU A 19 2.44 0.35 11.86
N THR A 20 2.00 -0.63 12.63
CA THR A 20 2.82 -1.80 12.97
C THR A 20 2.75 -2.84 11.83
N PRO A 21 3.72 -3.76 11.72
CA PRO A 21 3.66 -4.85 10.74
C PRO A 21 2.39 -5.71 10.81
N ASP A 22 1.82 -5.89 12.00
CA ASP A 22 0.55 -6.61 12.17
C ASP A 22 -0.65 -5.83 11.62
N ALA A 23 -0.65 -4.50 11.78
CA ALA A 23 -1.75 -3.65 11.34
C ALA A 23 -1.94 -3.67 9.82
N VAL A 24 -0.88 -3.93 9.05
CA VAL A 24 -0.92 -3.99 7.59
C VAL A 24 -1.88 -5.09 7.08
N ARG A 25 -2.13 -6.12 7.90
CA ARG A 25 -3.03 -7.24 7.59
C ARG A 25 -4.48 -7.01 8.02
N HIS A 26 -4.76 -5.92 8.74
CA HIS A 26 -6.13 -5.57 9.11
C HIS A 26 -6.90 -5.06 7.90
N SER A 27 -8.23 -5.19 7.97
CA SER A 27 -9.11 -4.55 7.00
C SER A 27 -8.91 -3.03 7.05
N PHE A 28 -9.04 -2.34 5.93
CA PHE A 28 -9.02 -0.87 5.88
C PHE A 28 -9.96 -0.21 6.90
N ASP A 29 -11.14 -0.79 7.13
CA ASP A 29 -12.13 -0.28 8.10
C ASP A 29 -11.66 -0.36 9.56
N GLN A 30 -10.62 -1.15 9.83
CA GLN A 30 -10.04 -1.34 11.16
C GLN A 30 -8.79 -0.48 11.38
N LEU A 31 -8.31 0.20 10.34
CA LEU A 31 -7.14 1.07 10.44
C LEU A 31 -7.56 2.42 11.04
N PRO A 32 -6.90 2.88 12.11
CA PRO A 32 -7.18 4.19 12.67
C PRO A 32 -6.83 5.26 11.64
N GLU A 33 -7.69 6.28 11.53
CA GLU A 33 -7.46 7.46 10.68
C GLU A 33 -7.35 7.15 9.17
N TRP A 34 -7.68 5.93 8.75
CA TRP A 34 -7.70 5.56 7.34
C TRP A 34 -8.84 6.23 6.58
N ASP A 35 -8.57 6.57 5.32
CA ASP A 35 -9.56 7.13 4.40
C ASP A 35 -9.27 6.68 2.96
N SER A 36 -10.25 6.85 2.06
CA SER A 36 -10.10 6.43 0.67
C SER A 36 -9.13 7.30 -0.15
N LEU A 37 -8.82 8.53 0.29
CA LEU A 37 -7.80 9.37 -0.34
C LEU A 37 -6.39 8.86 -0.01
N HIS A 38 -6.17 8.29 1.17
CA HIS A 38 -4.93 7.63 1.55
C HIS A 38 -4.60 6.50 0.58
N LEU A 39 -5.59 5.74 0.10
CA LEU A 39 -5.37 4.72 -0.92
C LEU A 39 -4.84 5.32 -2.23
N LEU A 40 -5.45 6.42 -2.71
CA LEU A 40 -5.05 7.07 -3.96
C LEU A 40 -3.66 7.73 -3.85
N THR A 41 -3.38 8.37 -2.71
CA THR A 41 -2.07 8.96 -2.40
C THR A 41 -1.00 7.88 -2.34
N LEU A 42 -1.26 6.79 -1.61
CA LEU A 42 -0.36 5.66 -1.52
C LEU A 42 -0.11 5.02 -2.89
N LEU A 43 -1.15 4.81 -3.68
CA LEU A 43 -1.04 4.27 -5.04
C LEU A 43 -0.11 5.12 -5.92
N THR A 44 -0.33 6.43 -5.92
CA THR A 44 0.48 7.39 -6.69
C THR A 44 1.95 7.34 -6.25
N ALA A 45 2.19 7.26 -4.94
CA ALA A 45 3.54 7.18 -4.40
C ALA A 45 4.23 5.85 -4.74
N LEU A 46 3.49 4.73 -4.71
CA LEU A 46 3.98 3.41 -5.09
C LEU A 46 4.40 3.37 -6.56
N GLU A 47 3.57 3.90 -7.46
CA GLU A 47 3.91 3.96 -8.89
C GLU A 47 5.14 4.84 -9.15
N ARG A 48 5.25 5.98 -8.44
CA ARG A 48 6.41 6.87 -8.50
C ARG A 48 7.69 6.19 -8.01
N GLN A 49 7.62 5.47 -6.89
CA GLN A 49 8.78 4.83 -6.27
C GLN A 49 9.25 3.57 -7.03
N THR A 50 8.31 2.80 -7.57
CA THR A 50 8.60 1.54 -8.28
C THR A 50 8.83 1.74 -9.78
N GLY A 51 8.33 2.85 -10.34
CA GLY A 51 8.29 3.06 -11.79
C GLY A 51 7.32 2.12 -12.51
N GLN A 52 6.47 1.39 -11.77
CA GLN A 52 5.53 0.42 -12.30
C GLN A 52 4.11 0.87 -12.00
N ARG A 53 3.20 0.63 -12.94
CA ARG A 53 1.78 0.88 -12.68
C ARG A 53 1.20 -0.23 -11.82
N VAL A 54 0.37 0.16 -10.86
CA VAL A 54 -0.36 -0.79 -10.02
C VAL A 54 -1.73 -1.02 -10.67
N PRO A 55 -2.13 -2.28 -10.92
CA PRO A 55 -3.37 -2.58 -11.62
C PRO A 55 -4.60 -2.20 -10.79
N MET A 56 -5.28 -1.12 -11.17
CA MET A 56 -6.49 -0.61 -10.50
C MET A 56 -7.57 -1.68 -10.21
N PRO A 57 -7.87 -2.64 -11.11
CA PRO A 57 -8.84 -3.69 -10.79
C PRO A 57 -8.45 -4.52 -9.56
N GLN A 58 -7.16 -4.85 -9.41
CA GLN A 58 -6.68 -5.62 -8.26
C GLN A 58 -6.63 -4.77 -6.99
N VAL A 59 -6.40 -3.46 -7.11
CA VAL A 59 -6.47 -2.51 -5.99
C VAL A 59 -7.90 -2.41 -5.45
N LEU A 60 -8.91 -2.45 -6.33
CA LEU A 60 -10.32 -2.41 -5.91
C LEU A 60 -10.79 -3.71 -5.23
N GLU A 61 -10.08 -4.81 -5.44
CA GLU A 61 -10.30 -6.10 -4.77
C GLU A 61 -9.53 -6.21 -3.45
N ALA A 62 -8.56 -5.32 -3.20
CA ALA A 62 -7.77 -5.32 -1.98
C ALA A 62 -8.63 -4.96 -0.77
N THR A 63 -8.39 -5.65 0.33
CA THR A 63 -9.10 -5.44 1.60
C THR A 63 -8.20 -4.87 2.69
N SER A 64 -6.88 -4.93 2.46
CA SER A 64 -5.85 -4.55 3.41
C SER A 64 -4.67 -3.90 2.71
N LEU A 65 -3.82 -3.23 3.49
CA LEU A 65 -2.54 -2.71 3.00
C LEU A 65 -1.58 -3.84 2.60
N TRP A 66 -1.74 -5.03 3.17
CA TRP A 66 -0.93 -6.20 2.84
C TRP A 66 -1.19 -6.65 1.40
N ASP A 67 -2.45 -6.66 0.97
CA ASP A 67 -2.82 -6.98 -0.41
C ASP A 67 -2.13 -6.02 -1.38
N ILE A 68 -2.15 -4.71 -1.08
CA ILE A 68 -1.47 -3.68 -1.85
C ILE A 68 0.06 -3.90 -1.88
N TYR A 69 0.67 -4.21 -0.74
CA TYR A 69 2.09 -4.53 -0.66
C TYR A 69 2.44 -5.71 -1.59
N GLU A 70 1.68 -6.80 -1.55
CA GLU A 70 1.91 -7.97 -2.42
C GLU A 70 1.83 -7.62 -3.90
N LEU A 71 0.90 -6.75 -4.33
CA LEU A 71 0.82 -6.28 -5.71
C LEU A 71 2.10 -5.57 -6.18
N THR A 72 2.80 -4.90 -5.26
CA THR A 72 3.99 -4.09 -5.59
C THR A 72 5.30 -4.85 -5.47
N VAL A 73 5.33 -5.91 -4.67
CA VAL A 73 6.52 -6.77 -4.51
C VAL A 73 6.49 -7.91 -5.54
N ARG A 74 5.29 -8.33 -5.96
CA ARG A 74 5.05 -9.42 -6.89
C ARG A 74 4.70 -8.91 -8.29
N SER A 75 5.55 -8.07 -8.86
CA SER A 75 5.43 -7.74 -10.29
C SER A 75 6.58 -8.41 -11.07
N PRO A 76 6.37 -9.62 -11.62
CA PRO A 76 7.18 -10.08 -12.72
C PRO A 76 6.79 -9.26 -13.95
N ALA A 77 7.79 -8.64 -14.60
CA ALA A 77 7.62 -8.06 -15.92
C ALA A 77 6.93 -9.10 -16.84
N ALA A 78 5.74 -8.76 -17.31
CA ALA A 78 5.10 -9.41 -18.45
C ALA A 78 5.52 -8.68 -19.72
#